data_AF-A0A961L3Y1-F1
#
_entry.id   AF-A0A961L3Y1-F1
#
_cell.length_a   1.000
_cell.length_b   1.000
_cell.length_c   1.000
_cell.angle_alpha   90.00
_cell.angle_beta   90.00
_cell.angle_gamma   90.00
#
_symmetry.space_group_name_H-M   'P 1'
#
loop_
_entity.id
_entity.type
_entity.pdbx_description
1 polymer ?
#
loop_
_entity_poly.entity_id
_entity_poly.type
_entity_poly.pdbx_seq_one_letter_code
_entity_poly.pdbx_strand_id
1 'polypeptide(L)'
;MGRFPLAAILVLAVALAAGADARTRKTSADWDDLGAEFCRLTLAGDMAGLRPLLSESLAGAIVAAAGNPAMPPARILFQTYANEVPNCTADTRNGALVEIKRSNAGGGAPSWSEYLVIVPERDGTSRIDDVLFATRRSDTLRARLDHFAATR
;
A
#
# COMPACT_ATOMS: atom_id res chain seq x y z
N MET A 1 -31.02 33.69 -55.60
CA MET A 1 -30.41 32.55 -54.89
C MET A 1 -28.90 32.75 -54.87
N GLY A 2 -28.26 32.64 -53.71
CA GLY A 2 -26.80 32.64 -53.58
C GLY A 2 -26.20 33.88 -52.93
N ARG A 3 -26.18 33.92 -51.58
CA ARG A 3 -25.21 34.70 -50.81
C ARG A 3 -24.64 33.79 -49.72
N PHE A 4 -23.37 33.45 -49.89
CA PHE A 4 -22.58 32.63 -48.97
C PHE A 4 -22.28 33.42 -47.68
N PRO A 5 -22.42 32.83 -46.48
CA PRO A 5 -21.85 33.41 -45.28
C PRO A 5 -20.37 33.04 -45.17
N LEU A 6 -19.51 34.05 -45.29
CA LEU A 6 -18.09 33.97 -44.98
C LEU A 6 -17.87 34.14 -43.48
N ALA A 7 -17.29 33.10 -42.89
CA ALA A 7 -16.22 33.14 -41.88
C ALA A 7 -16.42 33.97 -40.60
N ALA A 8 -16.58 33.26 -39.49
CA ALA A 8 -16.02 33.66 -38.20
C ALA A 8 -15.51 32.39 -37.47
N ILE A 9 -14.27 31.99 -37.77
CA ILE A 9 -13.54 30.99 -37.00
C ILE A 9 -12.99 31.71 -35.77
N LEU A 10 -13.58 31.44 -34.61
CA LEU A 10 -13.05 31.92 -33.34
C LEU A 10 -11.86 31.03 -32.95
N VAL A 11 -10.67 31.62 -32.96
CA VAL A 11 -9.41 31.01 -32.51
C VAL A 11 -9.50 30.80 -30.99
N LEU A 12 -9.55 29.53 -30.55
CA LEU A 12 -9.42 29.14 -29.15
C LEU A 12 -7.95 28.79 -28.89
N ALA A 13 -7.20 29.74 -28.36
CA ALA A 13 -5.88 29.54 -27.77
C ALA A 13 -5.77 30.41 -26.52
N VAL A 14 -4.88 30.04 -25.59
CA VAL A 14 -4.62 30.63 -24.25
C VAL A 14 -5.44 29.93 -23.15
N ALA A 15 -4.89 29.24 -22.14
CA ALA A 15 -3.50 29.07 -21.71
C ALA A 15 -3.33 27.71 -21.00
N LEU A 16 -2.40 26.89 -21.50
CA LEU A 16 -1.72 25.87 -20.70
C LEU A 16 -0.67 26.59 -19.85
N ALA A 17 -1.02 26.95 -18.62
CA ALA A 17 -0.06 27.42 -17.61
C ALA A 17 -0.56 27.13 -16.19
N ALA A 18 -1.08 25.94 -15.94
CA ALA A 18 -1.06 25.36 -14.59
C ALA A 18 0.28 24.64 -14.42
N GLY A 19 1.36 25.44 -14.38
CA GLY A 19 2.68 24.96 -14.01
C GLY A 19 2.59 24.40 -12.61
N ALA A 20 2.76 23.08 -12.53
CA ALA A 20 2.87 22.33 -11.31
C ALA A 20 3.86 23.03 -10.37
N ASP A 21 3.38 23.50 -9.23
CA ASP A 21 4.22 23.83 -8.09
C ASP A 21 4.64 22.50 -7.46
N ALA A 22 5.48 21.76 -8.19
CA ALA A 22 6.23 20.63 -7.66
C ALA A 22 7.32 21.19 -6.75
N ARG A 23 6.91 21.63 -5.54
CA ARG A 23 7.84 21.83 -4.44
C ARG A 23 8.36 20.47 -4.00
N THR A 24 9.33 19.97 -4.75
CA THR A 24 10.16 18.85 -4.31
C THR A 24 11.16 19.38 -3.29
N ARG A 25 10.91 19.09 -2.00
CA ARG A 25 11.96 18.61 -1.08
C ARG A 25 11.44 18.34 0.34
N LYS A 26 11.27 17.05 0.64
CA LYS A 26 11.92 16.41 1.80
C LYS A 26 12.74 15.24 1.24
N THR A 27 14.05 15.31 1.42
CA THR A 27 14.99 14.23 1.08
C THR A 27 14.91 13.14 2.15
N SER A 28 15.17 11.89 1.76
CA SER A 28 14.73 10.61 2.38
C SER A 28 13.23 10.37 2.17
N ALA A 29 12.89 9.27 1.48
CA ALA A 29 11.52 8.99 1.09
C ALA A 29 10.65 8.82 2.35
N ASP A 30 9.69 9.71 2.53
CA ASP A 30 8.74 9.76 3.64
C ASP A 30 7.49 9.00 3.21
N TRP A 31 7.22 7.86 3.85
CA TRP A 31 6.21 6.89 3.47
C TRP A 31 5.09 6.77 4.53
N ASP A 32 5.01 7.73 5.45
CA ASP A 32 4.08 7.68 6.59
C ASP A 32 2.62 7.58 6.11
N ASP A 33 2.23 8.32 5.06
CA ASP A 33 0.88 8.28 4.48
C ASP A 33 0.53 6.89 3.93
N LEU A 34 1.49 6.23 3.25
CA LEU A 34 1.30 4.88 2.73
C LEU A 34 1.12 3.87 3.86
N GLY A 35 1.92 3.99 4.93
CA GLY A 35 1.78 3.15 6.12
C GLY A 35 0.48 3.40 6.88
N ALA A 36 0.04 4.66 6.99
CA ALA A 36 -1.21 5.04 7.63
C ALA A 36 -2.42 4.49 6.88
N GLU A 37 -2.42 4.58 5.54
CA GLU A 37 -3.48 4.02 4.72
C GLU A 37 -3.50 2.48 4.78
N PHE A 38 -2.33 1.84 4.76
CA PHE A 38 -2.21 0.41 5.01
C PHE A 38 -2.80 0.00 6.37
N CYS A 39 -2.50 0.75 7.43
CA CYS A 39 -3.07 0.53 8.76
C CYS A 39 -4.60 0.65 8.75
N ARG A 40 -5.14 1.72 8.16
CA ARG A 40 -6.58 1.95 8.04
C ARG A 40 -7.28 0.77 7.34
N LEU A 41 -6.74 0.34 6.20
CA LEU A 41 -7.33 -0.71 5.39
C LEU A 41 -7.21 -2.10 6.03
N THR A 42 -6.06 -2.43 6.64
CA THR A 42 -5.89 -3.72 7.33
C THR A 42 -6.77 -3.83 8.57
N LEU A 43 -6.92 -2.75 9.36
CA LEU A 43 -7.88 -2.69 10.47
C LEU A 43 -9.34 -2.77 10.01
N ALA A 44 -9.66 -2.24 8.83
CA ALA A 44 -10.99 -2.36 8.23
C ALA A 44 -11.26 -3.75 7.61
N GLY A 45 -10.22 -4.57 7.42
CA GLY A 45 -10.32 -5.83 6.68
C GLY A 45 -10.52 -5.65 5.17
N ASP A 46 -10.19 -4.47 4.63
CA ASP A 46 -10.50 -4.08 3.25
C ASP A 46 -9.38 -4.51 2.28
N MET A 47 -9.47 -5.76 1.80
CA MET A 47 -8.53 -6.29 0.79
C MET A 47 -8.63 -5.58 -0.57
N ALA A 48 -9.81 -5.11 -0.95
CA ALA A 48 -10.01 -4.44 -2.23
C ALA A 48 -9.33 -3.07 -2.23
N GLY A 49 -9.52 -2.31 -1.14
CA GLY A 49 -8.84 -1.04 -0.92
C GLY A 49 -7.33 -1.18 -0.72
N LEU A 50 -6.82 -2.32 -0.25
CA LEU A 50 -5.37 -2.58 -0.18
C LEU A 50 -4.72 -2.74 -1.56
N ARG A 51 -5.45 -3.24 -2.56
CA ARG A 51 -4.88 -3.61 -3.87
C ARG A 51 -4.00 -2.53 -4.52
N PRO A 52 -4.35 -1.22 -4.50
CA PRO A 52 -3.52 -0.16 -5.07
C PRO A 52 -2.23 0.09 -4.28
N LEU A 53 -2.15 -0.28 -3.00
CA LEU A 53 -0.94 -0.11 -2.20
C LEU A 53 0.09 -1.22 -2.40
N LEU A 54 -0.34 -2.37 -2.92
CA LEU A 54 0.50 -3.55 -3.08
C LEU A 54 1.17 -3.57 -4.46
N SER A 55 2.42 -4.05 -4.49
CA SER A 55 3.10 -4.39 -5.74
C SER A 55 2.27 -5.38 -6.55
N GLU A 56 2.45 -5.40 -7.87
CA GLU A 56 1.77 -6.39 -8.71
C GLU A 56 2.13 -7.82 -8.30
N SER A 57 3.40 -8.04 -7.93
CA SER A 57 3.89 -9.34 -7.50
C SER A 57 3.26 -9.79 -6.19
N LEU A 58 3.20 -8.93 -5.16
CA LEU A 58 2.58 -9.28 -3.88
C LEU A 58 1.08 -9.50 -4.03
N ALA A 59 0.39 -8.65 -4.79
CA ALA A 59 -1.02 -8.83 -5.07
C ALA A 59 -1.30 -10.16 -5.78
N GLY A 60 -0.45 -10.55 -6.74
CA GLY A 60 -0.52 -11.85 -7.40
C GLY A 60 -0.36 -13.02 -6.42
N ALA A 61 0.59 -12.94 -5.50
CA ALA A 61 0.81 -13.96 -4.47
C ALA A 61 -0.40 -14.11 -3.53
N ILE A 62 -1.03 -12.99 -3.13
CA ILE A 62 -2.26 -13.01 -2.34
C ILE A 62 -3.40 -13.69 -3.10
N VAL A 63 -3.60 -13.34 -4.37
CA VAL A 63 -4.64 -13.98 -5.20
C VAL A 63 -4.38 -15.47 -5.37
N ALA A 64 -3.11 -15.87 -5.54
CA ALA A 64 -2.76 -17.29 -5.59
C ALA A 64 -3.10 -17.99 -4.27
N ALA A 65 -2.75 -17.41 -3.11
CA ALA A 65 -3.05 -18.00 -1.81
C ALA A 65 -4.55 -18.02 -1.46
N ALA A 66 -5.35 -17.10 -2.01
CA ALA A 66 -6.76 -16.88 -1.63
C ALA A 66 -7.70 -18.09 -1.83
N GLY A 67 -7.29 -19.10 -2.62
CA GLY A 67 -8.02 -20.35 -2.75
C GLY A 67 -7.91 -21.29 -1.53
N ASN A 68 -6.98 -21.03 -0.61
CA ASN A 68 -6.80 -21.84 0.59
C ASN A 68 -7.78 -21.40 1.70
N PRO A 69 -8.67 -22.28 2.19
CA PRO A 69 -9.66 -21.92 3.21
C PRO A 69 -9.04 -21.60 4.58
N ALA A 70 -7.79 -21.99 4.82
CA ALA A 70 -7.05 -21.65 6.05
C ALA A 70 -6.36 -20.29 5.98
N MET A 71 -6.44 -19.57 4.84
CA MET A 71 -5.84 -18.24 4.71
C MET A 71 -6.56 -17.24 5.63
N PRO A 72 -5.83 -16.54 6.52
CA PRO A 72 -6.43 -15.56 7.40
C PRO A 72 -7.02 -14.36 6.64
N PRO A 73 -8.02 -13.67 7.21
CA PRO A 73 -8.51 -12.41 6.66
C PRO A 73 -7.43 -11.32 6.76
N ALA A 74 -7.59 -10.22 6.02
CA ALA A 74 -6.63 -9.09 6.01
C ALA A 74 -6.27 -8.58 7.41
N ARG A 75 -7.24 -8.58 8.33
CA ARG A 75 -7.06 -8.18 9.73
C ARG A 75 -5.95 -8.98 10.41
N ILE A 76 -5.63 -10.18 9.96
CA ILE A 76 -4.63 -11.06 10.58
C ILE A 76 -3.50 -11.43 9.60
N LEU A 77 -3.79 -11.46 8.30
CA LEU A 77 -2.86 -11.92 7.26
C LEU A 77 -1.52 -11.18 7.31
N PHE A 78 -1.58 -9.86 7.52
CA PHE A 78 -0.42 -8.98 7.58
C PHE A 78 0.13 -8.80 8.99
N GLN A 79 -0.26 -9.65 9.94
CA GLN A 79 0.17 -9.58 11.33
C GLN A 79 1.08 -10.74 11.71
N THR A 80 2.02 -10.46 12.61
CA THR A 80 2.87 -11.49 13.22
C THR A 80 2.04 -12.49 14.01
N TYR A 81 1.10 -12.00 14.80
CA TYR A 81 0.25 -12.80 15.69
C TYR A 81 -1.20 -12.80 15.20
N ALA A 82 -1.94 -13.85 15.55
CA ALA A 82 -3.35 -13.98 15.19
C ALA A 82 -4.30 -13.11 16.04
N ASN A 83 -3.79 -12.49 17.11
CA ASN A 83 -4.57 -11.64 17.99
C ASN A 83 -4.85 -10.31 17.29
N GLU A 84 -6.12 -10.03 16.96
CA GLU A 84 -6.49 -8.72 16.46
C GLU A 84 -6.28 -7.65 17.54
N VAL A 85 -5.68 -6.53 17.14
CA VAL A 85 -5.48 -5.37 18.00
C VAL A 85 -6.04 -4.11 17.33
N PRO A 86 -6.64 -3.18 18.10
CA PRO A 86 -7.34 -2.03 17.55
C PRO A 86 -6.40 -0.93 17.04
N ASN A 87 -5.14 -0.87 17.51
CA ASN A 87 -4.22 0.18 17.12
C ASN A 87 -3.23 -0.30 16.07
N CYS A 88 -3.03 0.54 15.06
CA CYS A 88 -2.00 0.40 14.04
C CYS A 88 -1.47 1.80 13.73
N THR A 89 -0.15 1.99 13.88
CA THR A 89 0.52 3.25 13.52
C THR A 89 1.72 2.96 12.63
N ALA A 90 2.05 3.89 11.76
CA ALA A 90 3.16 3.76 10.82
C ALA A 90 4.23 4.82 11.08
N ASP A 91 5.48 4.42 11.00
CA ASP A 91 6.64 5.30 11.10
C ASP A 91 7.66 4.91 10.01
N THR A 92 7.99 5.83 9.11
CA THR A 92 9.04 5.61 8.11
C THR A 92 10.39 5.40 8.78
N ARG A 93 11.09 4.32 8.39
CA ARG A 93 12.43 4.01 8.90
C ARG A 93 13.52 4.43 7.94
N ASN A 94 13.33 4.16 6.65
CA ASN A 94 14.23 4.56 5.58
C ASN A 94 13.51 4.48 4.23
N GLY A 95 14.25 4.71 3.14
CA GLY A 95 13.68 4.74 1.79
C GLY A 95 13.04 3.44 1.29
N ALA A 96 13.19 2.32 1.99
CA ALA A 96 12.62 1.03 1.62
C ALA A 96 11.80 0.36 2.75
N LEU A 97 11.72 0.95 3.94
CA LEU A 97 11.07 0.34 5.10
C LEU A 97 10.17 1.31 5.84
N VAL A 98 8.95 0.85 6.10
CA VAL A 98 7.98 1.50 7.00
C VAL A 98 7.73 0.57 8.16
N GLU A 99 7.93 1.05 9.39
CA GLU A 99 7.56 0.28 10.57
C GLU A 99 6.07 0.41 10.84
N ILE A 100 5.41 -0.70 11.10
CA ILE A 100 4.02 -0.80 11.52
C ILE A 100 4.00 -1.27 12.96
N LYS A 101 3.56 -0.41 13.88
CA LYS A 101 3.36 -0.78 15.28
C LYS A 101 1.93 -1.17 15.51
N ARG A 102 1.74 -2.30 16.19
CA ARG A 102 0.44 -2.87 16.55
C ARG A 102 0.35 -3.00 18.05
N SER A 103 -0.77 -2.60 18.65
CA SER A 103 -0.94 -2.67 20.10
C SER A 103 -2.41 -2.69 20.52
N ASN A 104 -2.67 -3.10 21.76
CA ASN A 104 -3.95 -2.81 22.41
C ASN A 104 -4.17 -1.31 22.61
N ALA A 105 -5.40 -0.95 22.99
CA ALA A 105 -5.79 0.41 23.31
C ALA A 105 -4.79 1.08 24.29
N GLY A 106 -4.50 2.36 24.07
CA GLY A 106 -3.50 3.09 24.85
C GLY A 106 -2.05 2.66 24.66
N GLY A 107 -1.73 1.84 23.65
CA GLY A 107 -0.35 1.36 23.41
C GLY A 107 0.01 0.09 24.20
N GLY A 108 -0.96 -0.51 24.91
CA GLY A 108 -0.74 -1.63 25.81
C GLY A 108 -0.41 -2.96 25.12
N ALA A 109 0.03 -3.93 25.92
CA ALA A 109 0.28 -5.30 25.46
C ALA A 109 -1.01 -6.05 25.06
N PRO A 110 -0.97 -6.98 24.10
CA PRO A 110 0.21 -7.33 23.30
C PRO A 110 0.57 -6.19 22.33
N SER A 111 1.87 -5.96 22.15
CA SER A 111 2.41 -4.90 21.31
C SER A 111 3.64 -5.41 20.55
N TRP A 112 3.73 -5.10 19.27
CA TRP A 112 4.84 -5.54 18.40
C TRP A 112 4.97 -4.63 17.17
N SER A 113 6.08 -4.80 16.45
CA SER A 113 6.39 -4.06 15.24
C SER A 113 6.64 -5.00 14.06
N GLU A 114 6.07 -4.66 12.91
CA GLU A 114 6.33 -5.26 11.61
C GLU A 114 6.97 -4.22 10.69
N TYR A 115 7.52 -4.67 9.56
CA TYR A 115 8.08 -3.75 8.57
C TYR A 115 7.49 -4.01 7.19
N LEU A 116 6.90 -2.97 6.59
CA LEU A 116 6.55 -2.99 5.17
C LEU A 116 7.83 -2.80 4.36
N VAL A 117 8.02 -3.64 3.36
CA VAL A 117 9.07 -3.48 2.35
C VAL A 117 8.49 -2.70 1.19
N ILE A 118 9.08 -1.55 0.89
CA ILE A 118 8.66 -0.64 -0.18
C ILE A 118 9.59 -0.81 -1.37
N VAL A 119 9.01 -1.02 -2.56
CA VAL A 119 9.75 -1.14 -3.82
C VAL A 119 9.27 -0.11 -4.83
N PRO A 120 10.15 0.42 -5.70
CA PRO A 120 9.74 1.22 -6.84
C PRO A 120 9.10 0.31 -7.92
N GLU A 121 8.06 0.82 -8.54
CA GLU A 121 7.35 0.17 -9.65
C GLU A 121 7.71 0.80 -10.99
N ARG A 122 7.39 0.09 -12.09
CA ARG A 122 7.68 0.57 -13.46
C ARG A 122 6.93 1.85 -13.84
N ASP A 123 5.81 2.10 -13.19
CA ASP A 123 5.00 3.32 -13.36
C ASP A 123 5.56 4.53 -12.59
N GLY A 124 6.70 4.37 -11.91
CA GLY A 124 7.34 5.40 -11.10
C GLY A 124 6.74 5.56 -9.71
N THR A 125 5.73 4.77 -9.35
CA THR A 125 5.17 4.73 -8.00
C THR A 125 6.01 3.85 -7.07
N SER A 126 5.71 3.86 -5.78
CA SER A 126 6.30 2.94 -4.80
C SER A 126 5.19 2.19 -4.09
N ARG A 127 5.38 0.88 -3.92
CA ARG A 127 4.33 -0.02 -3.41
C ARG A 127 4.90 -1.01 -2.39
N ILE A 128 4.01 -1.57 -1.58
CA ILE A 128 4.34 -2.59 -0.59
C ILE A 128 4.56 -3.91 -1.32
N ASP A 129 5.75 -4.49 -1.16
CA ASP A 129 6.12 -5.74 -1.80
C ASP A 129 6.22 -6.93 -0.83
N ASP A 130 6.45 -6.66 0.45
CA ASP A 130 6.47 -7.69 1.49
C ASP A 130 6.17 -7.08 2.87
N VAL A 131 5.93 -7.94 3.85
CA VAL A 131 5.88 -7.59 5.27
C VAL A 131 6.84 -8.49 6.02
N LEU A 132 7.75 -7.90 6.79
CA LEU A 132 8.66 -8.61 7.68
C LEU A 132 8.00 -8.69 9.07
N PHE A 133 7.73 -9.91 9.54
CA PHE A 133 7.10 -10.14 10.84
C PHE A 133 8.09 -10.08 12.00
N ALA A 134 7.60 -9.83 13.21
CA ALA A 134 8.41 -9.51 14.40
C ALA A 134 9.22 -10.70 14.95
N THR A 135 8.93 -11.92 14.50
CA THR A 135 9.45 -13.18 15.06
C THR A 135 10.84 -13.54 14.54
N ARG A 136 11.02 -13.60 13.21
CA ARG A 136 12.25 -14.03 12.54
C ARG A 136 12.41 -13.32 11.20
N ARG A 137 13.65 -13.10 10.75
CA ARG A 137 13.95 -12.46 9.44
C ARG A 137 13.37 -13.22 8.24
N SER A 138 13.17 -14.54 8.35
CA SER A 138 12.59 -15.37 7.30
C SER A 138 11.06 -15.46 7.38
N ASP A 139 10.45 -14.92 8.44
CA ASP A 139 8.99 -14.89 8.58
C ASP A 139 8.48 -13.65 7.85
N THR A 140 8.18 -13.82 6.57
CA THR A 140 7.64 -12.76 5.72
C THR A 140 6.27 -13.13 5.19
N LEU A 141 5.50 -12.11 4.80
CA LEU A 141 4.21 -12.33 4.18
C LEU A 141 4.35 -13.16 2.90
N ARG A 142 5.35 -12.90 2.06
CA ARG A 142 5.61 -13.71 0.86
C ARG A 142 5.81 -15.19 1.20
N ALA A 143 6.67 -15.51 2.16
CA ALA A 143 6.90 -16.90 2.58
C ALA A 143 5.63 -17.57 3.12
N ARG A 144 4.82 -16.81 3.87
CA ARG A 144 3.51 -17.27 4.37
C ARG A 144 2.51 -17.53 3.24
N LEU A 145 2.44 -16.65 2.25
CA LEU A 145 1.56 -16.79 1.09
C LEU A 145 1.96 -18.00 0.23
N ASP A 146 3.26 -18.22 0.04
CA ASP A 146 3.77 -19.41 -0.67
C ASP A 146 3.33 -20.71 0.02
N HIS A 147 3.39 -20.75 1.36
CA HIS A 147 2.89 -21.89 2.13
C HIS A 147 1.39 -22.14 1.90
N PHE A 148 0.55 -21.10 1.96
CA PHE A 148 -0.89 -21.24 1.69
C PHE A 148 -1.16 -21.64 0.24
N ALA A 149 -0.42 -21.08 -0.72
CA ALA A 149 -0.57 -21.41 -2.12
C ALA A 149 -0.22 -22.87 -2.43
N ALA A 150 0.76 -23.45 -1.72
CA ALA A 150 1.23 -24.82 -1.88
C ALA A 150 0.37 -25.87 -1.16
N THR A 151 -0.43 -25.47 -0.16
CA THR A 151 -1.25 -26.36 0.69
C THR A 151 -2.74 -26.25 0.38
N ARG A 152 -3.09 -25.83 -0.84
CA ARG A 152 -4.47 -25.79 -1.33
C ARG A 152 -5.08 -27.17 -1.50
#